data_AF-A0A4P5TCC5-F1
#
_entry.id   AF-A0A4P5TCC5-F1
#
_cell.length_a   1.000
_cell.length_b   1.000
_cell.length_c   1.000
_cell.angle_alpha   90.00
_cell.angle_beta   90.00
_cell.angle_gamma   90.00
#
_symmetry.space_group_name_H-M   'P 1'
#
loop_
_entity.id
_entity.type
_entity.pdbx_description
1 polymer ?
#
loop_
_entity_poly.entity_id
_entity_poly.type
_entity_poly.pdbx_seq_one_letter_code
_entity_poly.pdbx_strand_id
1 'polypeptide(L)'
;MNNLIIKKSQIVEAQFQGTFTVGQRYQFTEVPNLSQNNIILYGIECFVNTQLITTPNGNAVIAAADAPRVLVTFRNINKEEFVYQMPIYSLIRSNNGGFITMFKPQLINLTDCYIQALSAGTLVANQSVAFNFYYDLV
;
A
#
# COMPACT_ATOMS: atom_id res chain seq x y z
N MET A 1 -23.66 -11.54 1.02
CA MET A 1 -22.32 -11.35 1.62
C MET A 1 -21.30 -11.86 0.64
N ASN A 2 -20.44 -10.99 0.09
CA ASN A 2 -19.23 -11.46 -0.59
C ASN A 2 -18.22 -11.76 0.51
N ASN A 3 -18.05 -13.04 0.86
CA ASN A 3 -16.97 -13.44 1.74
C ASN A 3 -15.65 -13.20 0.99
N LEU A 4 -14.71 -12.51 1.62
CA LEU A 4 -13.34 -12.43 1.12
C LEU A 4 -12.75 -13.85 1.17
N ILE A 5 -12.63 -14.49 0.01
CA ILE A 5 -11.85 -15.72 -0.15
C ILE A 5 -10.51 -15.29 -0.75
N ILE A 6 -9.44 -15.45 0.01
CA ILE A 6 -8.09 -15.12 -0.46
C ILE A 6 -7.70 -16.13 -1.53
N LYS A 7 -7.59 -15.66 -2.78
CA LYS A 7 -7.07 -16.46 -3.90
C LYS A 7 -5.54 -16.42 -3.94
N LYS A 8 -5.00 -15.20 -3.91
CA LYS A 8 -3.57 -14.90 -3.81
C LYS A 8 -3.38 -13.67 -2.94
N SER A 9 -2.25 -13.61 -2.26
CA SER A 9 -1.85 -12.43 -1.49
C SER A 9 -0.35 -12.22 -1.54
N GLN A 10 0.08 -10.96 -1.58
CA GLN A 10 1.49 -10.60 -1.56
C GLN A 10 1.69 -9.25 -0.89
N ILE A 11 2.74 -9.15 -0.06
CA ILE A 11 3.18 -7.87 0.48
C ILE A 11 3.90 -7.09 -0.62
N VAL A 12 3.43 -5.87 -0.84
CA VAL A 12 4.05 -4.84 -1.68
C VAL A 12 4.44 -3.66 -0.79
N GLU A 13 5.39 -2.86 -1.23
CA GLU A 13 5.84 -1.69 -0.49
C GLU A 13 5.98 -0.46 -1.38
N ALA A 14 5.81 0.70 -0.77
CA ALA A 14 6.25 1.98 -1.32
C ALA A 14 7.30 2.56 -0.37
N GLN A 15 8.53 2.70 -0.86
CA GLN A 15 9.65 3.22 -0.08
C GLN A 15 9.75 4.74 -0.22
N PHE A 16 10.07 5.43 0.86
CA PHE A 16 10.52 6.82 0.84
C PHE A 16 11.95 6.88 0.26
N GLN A 17 12.07 6.64 -1.04
CA GLN A 17 13.35 6.56 -1.74
C GLN A 17 13.96 7.95 -1.93
N GLY A 18 15.29 8.05 -1.75
CA GLY A 18 16.02 9.31 -1.87
C GLY A 18 15.76 10.26 -0.71
N THR A 19 15.92 11.56 -0.92
CA THR A 19 15.68 12.57 0.12
C THR A 19 14.18 12.65 0.44
N PHE A 20 13.82 12.33 1.68
CA PHE A 20 12.44 12.45 2.14
C PHE A 20 11.94 13.89 2.03
N THR A 21 10.82 14.08 1.36
CA THR A 21 10.17 15.36 1.10
C THR A 21 8.67 15.21 1.27
N VAL A 22 8.07 16.05 2.11
CA VAL A 22 6.62 16.08 2.33
C VAL A 22 5.91 16.50 1.03
N GLY A 23 4.78 15.85 0.72
CA GLY A 23 3.99 16.09 -0.48
C GLY A 23 4.53 15.41 -1.75
N GLN A 24 5.76 14.90 -1.75
CA GLN A 24 6.29 14.12 -2.86
C GLN A 24 5.53 12.79 -3.01
N ARG A 25 5.35 12.36 -4.27
CA ARG A 25 4.81 11.04 -4.61
C ARG A 25 5.94 10.02 -4.57
N TYR A 26 5.76 8.98 -3.76
CA TYR A 26 6.64 7.82 -3.70
C TYR A 26 5.89 6.63 -4.29
N GLN A 27 6.34 6.16 -5.45
CA GLN A 27 5.71 5.05 -6.16
C GLN A 27 5.95 3.73 -5.42
N PHE A 28 5.09 2.74 -5.69
CA PHE A 28 5.34 1.39 -5.20
C PHE A 28 6.56 0.79 -5.89
N THR A 29 7.36 0.05 -5.13
CA THR A 29 8.49 -0.72 -5.65
C THR A 29 7.96 -1.76 -6.63
N GLU A 30 8.61 -1.87 -7.78
CA GLU A 30 8.23 -2.85 -8.79
C GLU A 30 8.37 -4.28 -8.25
N VAL A 31 7.34 -5.09 -8.48
CA VAL A 31 7.35 -6.52 -8.19
C VAL A 31 7.17 -7.25 -9.52
N PRO A 32 8.22 -7.86 -10.09
CA PRO A 32 8.17 -8.42 -11.45
C PRO A 32 6.99 -9.37 -11.68
N ASN A 33 6.66 -10.20 -10.69
CA ASN A 33 5.53 -11.14 -10.77
C ASN A 33 4.16 -10.44 -10.86
N LEU A 34 3.98 -9.28 -10.21
CA LEU A 34 2.73 -8.52 -10.27
C LEU A 34 2.67 -7.65 -11.52
N SER A 35 3.80 -7.04 -11.90
CA SER A 35 3.91 -6.20 -13.09
C SER A 35 3.72 -6.99 -14.40
N GLN A 36 4.27 -8.20 -14.50
CA GLN A 36 4.18 -9.01 -15.71
C GLN A 36 2.80 -9.63 -15.92
N ASN A 37 2.09 -9.95 -14.84
CA ASN A 37 0.86 -10.74 -14.92
C ASN A 37 -0.43 -9.92 -14.87
N ASN A 38 -0.36 -8.59 -14.77
CA ASN A 38 -1.51 -7.68 -14.59
C ASN A 38 -2.49 -8.17 -13.51
N ILE A 39 -2.37 -7.69 -12.29
CA ILE A 39 -3.20 -8.21 -11.20
C ILE A 39 -4.58 -7.54 -11.12
N ILE A 40 -5.58 -8.35 -10.77
CA ILE A 40 -6.92 -7.88 -10.42
C ILE A 40 -6.96 -7.70 -8.90
N LEU A 41 -6.82 -6.46 -8.42
CA LEU A 41 -6.88 -6.13 -7.00
C LEU A 41 -8.33 -6.10 -6.51
N TYR A 42 -8.63 -6.81 -5.42
CA TYR A 42 -9.96 -6.80 -4.80
C TYR A 42 -9.97 -6.48 -3.31
N GLY A 43 -8.82 -6.43 -2.65
CA GLY A 43 -8.73 -5.98 -1.26
C GLY A 43 -7.30 -5.67 -0.84
N ILE A 44 -7.18 -4.92 0.25
CA ILE A 44 -5.89 -4.54 0.82
C ILE A 44 -5.94 -4.42 2.34
N GLU A 45 -4.76 -4.49 2.94
CA GLU A 45 -4.48 -4.03 4.30
C GLU A 45 -3.11 -3.36 4.34
N CYS A 46 -2.90 -2.47 5.30
CA CYS A 46 -1.62 -1.81 5.56
C CYS A 46 -1.05 -2.28 6.91
N PHE A 47 0.28 -2.36 7.00
CA PHE A 47 0.99 -2.66 8.23
C PHE A 47 1.80 -1.47 8.72
N VAL A 48 2.00 -1.43 10.04
CA VAL A 48 2.94 -0.54 10.74
C VAL A 48 3.96 -1.38 11.52
N ASN A 49 5.03 -0.75 12.01
CA ASN A 49 6.15 -1.43 12.66
C ASN A 49 5.79 -2.29 13.89
N THR A 50 4.66 -2.01 14.57
CA THR A 50 4.15 -2.83 15.68
C THR A 50 3.54 -4.15 15.22
N GLN A 51 3.30 -4.32 13.92
CA GLN A 51 2.72 -5.52 13.29
C GLN A 51 3.71 -6.20 12.34
N LEU A 52 4.51 -5.41 11.62
CA LEU A 52 5.54 -5.88 10.68
C LEU A 52 6.76 -4.97 10.80
N ILE A 53 7.86 -5.45 11.37
CA ILE A 53 9.05 -4.62 11.67
C ILE A 53 9.80 -4.23 10.37
N THR A 54 9.99 -5.20 9.47
CA THR A 54 10.68 -5.03 8.18
C THR A 54 9.87 -5.60 7.04
N THR A 55 9.94 -5.00 5.87
CA THR A 55 9.35 -5.55 4.64
C THR A 55 10.15 -6.76 4.15
N PRO A 56 9.59 -7.59 3.25
CA PRO A 56 10.34 -8.70 2.64
C PRO A 56 11.62 -8.27 1.91
N ASN A 57 11.72 -7.00 1.49
CA ASN A 57 12.92 -6.43 0.87
C ASN A 57 13.92 -5.87 1.89
N GLY A 58 13.66 -6.01 3.20
CA GLY A 58 14.56 -5.61 4.28
C GLY A 58 14.43 -4.15 4.73
N ASN A 59 13.46 -3.39 4.22
CA ASN A 59 13.24 -2.00 4.61
C ASN A 59 12.48 -1.90 5.94
N ALA A 60 12.83 -0.92 6.77
CA ALA A 60 12.09 -0.66 8.00
C ALA A 60 10.68 -0.15 7.68
N VAL A 61 9.66 -0.75 8.30
CA VAL A 61 8.27 -0.26 8.17
C VAL A 61 8.08 0.99 9.03
N ILE A 62 7.26 1.93 8.55
CA ILE A 62 6.95 3.16 9.28
C ILE A 62 6.40 2.92 10.70
N ALA A 63 6.61 3.89 11.58
CA ALA A 63 6.05 3.86 12.92
C ALA A 63 4.52 4.00 12.90
N ALA A 64 3.84 3.35 13.85
CA ALA A 64 2.38 3.44 13.98
C ALA A 64 1.87 4.90 14.11
N ALA A 65 2.63 5.77 14.77
CA ALA A 65 2.30 7.18 14.95
C ALA A 65 2.37 8.00 13.64
N ASP A 66 3.06 7.51 12.61
CA ASP A 66 3.15 8.18 11.31
C ASP A 66 2.03 7.74 10.34
N ALA A 67 1.31 6.65 10.62
CA ALA A 67 0.25 6.17 9.73
C ALA A 67 -0.85 7.20 9.39
N PRO A 68 -1.30 8.07 10.31
CA PRO A 68 -2.27 9.13 9.97
C PRO A 68 -1.71 10.20 9.03
N ARG A 69 -0.38 10.27 8.85
CA ARG A 69 0.31 11.30 8.05
C ARG A 69 0.52 10.88 6.60
N VAL A 70 0.23 9.62 6.26
CA VAL A 70 0.49 9.08 4.93
C VAL A 70 -0.81 8.73 4.23
N LEU A 71 -0.90 9.13 2.97
CA LEU A 71 -2.00 8.84 2.08
C LEU A 71 -1.54 7.87 1.00
N VAL A 72 -2.45 7.02 0.52
CA VAL A 72 -2.25 6.15 -0.63
C VAL A 72 -3.23 6.50 -1.74
N THR A 73 -2.74 6.43 -2.98
CA THR A 73 -3.54 6.55 -4.20
C THR A 73 -3.27 5.32 -5.07
N PHE A 74 -4.35 4.64 -5.48
CA PHE A 74 -4.28 3.54 -6.44
C PHE A 74 -4.86 3.96 -7.78
N ARG A 75 -4.16 3.59 -8.84
CA ARG A 75 -4.54 3.85 -10.22
C ARG A 75 -4.78 2.55 -10.96
N ASN A 76 -5.82 2.54 -11.78
CA ASN A 76 -6.05 1.43 -12.70
C ASN A 76 -5.13 1.55 -13.94
N ILE A 77 -5.18 0.56 -14.82
CA ILE A 77 -4.41 0.55 -16.08
C ILE A 77 -4.72 1.73 -17.02
N ASN A 78 -5.87 2.39 -16.86
CA ASN A 78 -6.27 3.59 -17.61
C ASN A 78 -5.80 4.89 -16.94
N LYS A 79 -4.98 4.80 -15.88
CA LYS A 79 -4.51 5.92 -15.05
C LYS A 79 -5.61 6.63 -14.26
N GLU A 80 -6.78 6.03 -14.12
CA GLU A 80 -7.86 6.57 -13.30
C GLU A 80 -7.60 6.24 -11.82
N GLU A 81 -7.74 7.25 -10.97
CA GLU A 81 -7.56 7.15 -9.52
C GLU A 81 -8.85 6.61 -8.89
N PHE A 82 -8.94 5.30 -8.71
CA PHE A 82 -10.12 4.67 -8.09
C PHE A 82 -10.06 4.68 -6.56
N VAL A 83 -8.86 4.84 -6.00
CA VAL A 83 -8.64 5.25 -4.61
C VAL A 83 -7.76 6.48 -4.65
N TYR A 84 -8.24 7.59 -4.11
CA TYR A 84 -7.52 8.87 -4.14
C TYR A 84 -7.31 9.38 -2.71
N GLN A 85 -6.05 9.62 -2.35
CA GLN A 85 -5.67 10.27 -1.09
C GLN A 85 -6.30 9.61 0.15
N MET A 86 -6.39 8.28 0.17
CA MET A 86 -6.93 7.54 1.30
C MET A 86 -5.86 7.45 2.41
N PRO A 87 -6.17 7.83 3.66
CA PRO A 87 -5.23 7.66 4.77
C PRO A 87 -4.93 6.18 5.01
N ILE A 88 -3.64 5.82 5.09
CA ILE A 88 -3.24 4.42 5.31
C ILE A 88 -3.66 3.91 6.69
N TYR A 89 -3.85 4.82 7.65
CA TYR A 89 -4.41 4.51 8.97
C TYR A 89 -5.72 3.73 8.88
N SER A 90 -6.58 4.10 7.94
CA SER A 90 -7.88 3.45 7.69
C SER A 90 -7.76 2.07 7.03
N LEU A 91 -6.55 1.63 6.68
CA LEU A 91 -6.27 0.32 6.09
C LEU A 91 -5.60 -0.63 7.09
N ILE A 92 -5.31 -0.17 8.31
CA ILE A 92 -4.68 -0.96 9.36
C ILE A 92 -5.76 -1.78 10.08
N ARG A 93 -5.73 -3.10 9.92
CA ARG A 93 -6.77 -3.99 10.45
C ARG A 93 -6.91 -3.96 11.96
N SER A 94 -5.81 -3.84 12.72
CA SER A 94 -5.88 -3.76 14.19
C SER A 94 -6.69 -2.55 14.67
N ASN A 95 -6.75 -1.49 13.86
CA ASN A 95 -7.49 -0.27 14.18
C ASN A 95 -8.96 -0.37 13.72
N ASN A 96 -9.27 -1.32 12.84
CA ASN A 96 -10.57 -1.50 12.22
C ASN A 96 -11.23 -2.83 12.61
N GLY A 97 -11.03 -3.30 13.85
CA GLY A 97 -11.68 -4.52 14.35
C GLY A 97 -11.38 -5.80 13.54
N GLY A 98 -10.27 -5.82 12.79
CA GLY A 98 -9.89 -6.93 11.94
C GLY A 98 -10.54 -6.91 10.54
N PHE A 99 -11.29 -5.89 10.14
CA PHE A 99 -11.89 -5.83 8.81
C PHE A 99 -10.89 -5.42 7.72
N ILE A 100 -10.98 -6.07 6.55
CA ILE A 100 -10.18 -5.77 5.35
C ILE A 100 -10.95 -4.81 4.46
N THR A 101 -10.26 -3.82 3.90
CA THR A 101 -10.85 -2.93 2.90
C THR A 101 -10.92 -3.64 1.56
N MET A 102 -12.15 -3.80 1.04
CA MET A 102 -12.42 -4.45 -0.24
C MET A 102 -12.83 -3.41 -1.29
N PHE A 103 -12.47 -3.67 -2.54
CA PHE A 103 -12.83 -2.84 -3.68
C PHE A 103 -13.67 -3.65 -4.66
N LYS A 104 -14.38 -2.95 -5.56
CA LYS A 104 -14.78 -3.59 -6.82
C LYS A 104 -13.49 -4.04 -7.52
N PRO A 105 -13.37 -5.29 -8.01
CA PRO A 105 -12.15 -5.76 -8.64
C PRO A 105 -11.65 -4.80 -9.75
N GLN A 106 -10.39 -4.39 -9.68
CA GLN A 106 -9.75 -3.48 -10.63
C GLN A 106 -8.43 -4.05 -11.13
N LEU A 107 -8.18 -3.92 -12.43
CA LEU A 107 -6.85 -4.11 -13.00
C LEU A 107 -5.98 -2.91 -12.64
N ILE A 108 -4.83 -3.16 -12.00
CA ILE A 108 -3.94 -2.10 -11.55
C ILE A 108 -2.56 -2.21 -12.18
N ASN A 109 -1.92 -1.05 -12.36
CA ASN A 109 -0.48 -0.98 -12.59
C ASN A 109 0.17 -0.51 -11.28
N LEU A 110 0.99 -1.37 -10.66
CA LEU A 110 1.57 -1.11 -9.35
C LEU A 110 2.47 0.14 -9.36
N THR A 111 3.25 0.34 -10.41
CA THR A 111 4.22 1.44 -10.50
C THR A 111 3.57 2.82 -10.75
N ASP A 112 2.31 2.84 -11.20
CA ASP A 112 1.51 4.06 -11.30
C ASP A 112 0.83 4.44 -9.98
N CYS A 113 0.76 3.50 -9.03
CA CYS A 113 0.25 3.73 -7.68
C CYS A 113 1.34 4.37 -6.81
N TYR A 114 0.93 5.13 -5.79
CA TYR A 114 1.89 5.86 -4.96
C TYR A 114 1.35 6.17 -3.57
N ILE A 115 2.28 6.50 -2.66
CA ILE A 115 1.99 7.12 -1.36
C ILE A 115 2.47 8.58 -1.35
N GLN A 116 1.89 9.38 -0.47
CA GLN A 116 2.34 10.74 -0.16
C GLN A 116 2.29 10.97 1.35
N ALA A 117 3.35 11.53 1.92
CA ALA A 117 3.34 12.02 3.29
C ALA A 117 2.85 13.47 3.32
N LEU A 118 1.90 13.79 4.20
CA LEU A 118 1.39 15.15 4.45
C LEU A 118 2.22 15.92 5.49
N SER A 119 3.00 15.21 6.29
CA SER A 119 3.88 15.78 7.31
C SER A 119 5.04 14.81 7.58
N ALA A 120 6.18 15.33 8.03
CA ALA A 120 7.39 14.55 8.25
C ALA A 120 7.27 13.61 9.46
N GLY A 121 6.84 14.11 10.62
CA GLY A 121 6.76 13.24 11.80
C GLY A 121 8.11 12.60 12.15
N THR A 122 8.13 11.26 12.25
CA THR A 122 9.37 10.47 12.34
C THR A 122 9.73 9.75 11.03
N LEU A 123 9.03 10.08 9.93
CA LEU A 123 9.30 9.55 8.61
C LEU A 123 10.66 10.03 8.11
N VAL A 124 11.46 9.07 7.63
CA VAL A 124 12.79 9.33 7.07
C VAL A 124 12.99 8.53 5.79
N ALA A 125 14.05 8.88 5.06
CA ALA A 125 14.47 8.14 3.87
C ALA A 125 14.66 6.64 4.17
N ASN A 126 14.41 5.81 3.18
CA ASN A 126 14.55 4.34 3.19
C ASN A 126 13.57 3.58 4.09
N GLN A 127 12.65 4.25 4.79
CA GLN A 127 11.49 3.59 5.37
C GLN A 127 10.46 3.24 4.29
N SER A 128 9.64 2.23 4.56
CA SER A 128 8.60 1.75 3.66
C SER A 128 7.23 1.73 4.30
N VAL A 129 6.22 2.00 3.49
CA VAL A 129 4.83 1.65 3.81
C VAL A 129 4.52 0.32 3.16
N ALA A 130 4.17 -0.67 3.98
CA ALA A 130 3.91 -2.03 3.54
C ALA A 130 2.41 -2.31 3.48
N PHE A 131 1.98 -2.87 2.36
CA PHE A 131 0.60 -3.30 2.13
C PHE A 131 0.58 -4.77 1.78
N ASN A 132 -0.41 -5.52 2.27
CA ASN A 132 -0.72 -6.82 1.69
C ASN A 132 -1.86 -6.66 0.70
N PHE A 133 -1.60 -7.05 -0.54
CA PHE A 133 -2.59 -7.04 -1.61
C PHE A 133 -3.28 -8.38 -1.68
N TYR A 134 -4.61 -8.36 -1.73
CA TYR A 134 -5.44 -9.52 -2.04
C TYR A 134 -5.89 -9.41 -3.50
N TYR A 135 -5.39 -10.32 -4.33
CA TYR A 135 -5.51 -10.21 -5.79
C TYR A 135 -5.78 -11.55 -6.48
N ASP A 136 -6.18 -11.46 -7.74
CA ASP A 136 -6.25 -12.56 -8.70
C ASP A 136 -5.37 -12.24 -9.91
N LEU A 137 -5.03 -13.27 -10.70
CA LEU A 137 -4.39 -13.06 -12.00
C LEU A 137 -5.45 -12.98 -13.10
N VAL A 138 -5.10 -12.30 -14.19
CA VAL A 138 -5.88 -12.33 -15.44
C VAL A 138 -5.84 -13.71 -16.08
#